data_AF-A0A377XFR4-F1
#
_entry.id   AF-A0A377XFR4-F1
#
_cell.length_a   1.000
_cell.length_b   1.000
_cell.length_c   1.000
_cell.angle_alpha   90.00
_cell.angle_beta   90.00
_cell.angle_gamma   90.00
#
_symmetry.space_group_name_H-M   'P 1'
#
loop_
_entity.id
_entity.type
_entity.pdbx_description
1 polymer ?
#
loop_
_entity_poly.entity_id
_entity_poly.type
_entity_poly.pdbx_seq_one_letter_code
_entity_poly.pdbx_strand_id
1 'polypeptide(L)'
;MLNPIVRKFQYGQHTVTLETGMMARQATAAVMVSMDDTAVFVTVVGQKKAKPGQDFFPLTVNYQERTYAAGKIPGGFFRREGRPSEGETLIARLIDRPVRPLFPEGFVNRSSGYRHRRFR
;
A
#
# COMPACT_ATOMS: atom_id res chain seq x y z
N MET A 1 -12.30 23.88 -0.15
CA MET A 1 -12.32 22.75 0.80
C MET A 1 -11.82 21.51 0.09
N LEU A 2 -11.17 20.59 0.80
CA LEU A 2 -10.74 19.30 0.24
C LEU A 2 -11.93 18.34 0.24
N ASN A 3 -12.36 17.91 -0.94
CA ASN A 3 -13.50 17.00 -1.08
C ASN A 3 -13.00 15.59 -1.41
N PRO A 4 -13.30 14.58 -0.56
CA PRO A 4 -12.96 13.20 -0.87
C PRO A 4 -13.88 12.65 -1.96
N ILE A 5 -13.33 11.79 -2.82
CA ILE A 5 -14.11 10.98 -3.74
C ILE A 5 -14.33 9.62 -3.07
N VAL A 6 -15.59 9.30 -2.76
CA VAL A 6 -15.98 8.09 -2.04
C VAL A 6 -16.82 7.19 -2.95
N ARG A 7 -16.48 5.90 -2.98
CA ARG A 7 -17.25 4.85 -3.65
C ARG A 7 -17.54 3.72 -2.68
N LYS A 8 -18.78 3.27 -2.62
CA LYS A 8 -19.23 2.17 -1.76
C LYS A 8 -19.87 1.08 -2.60
N PHE A 9 -19.58 -0.17 -2.28
CA PHE A 9 -20.22 -1.32 -2.91
C PHE A 9 -20.32 -2.49 -1.92
N GLN A 10 -21.25 -3.42 -2.18
CA GLN A 10 -21.40 -4.64 -1.40
C GLN A 10 -20.46 -5.73 -1.92
N TYR A 11 -19.78 -6.41 -0.99
CA TYR A 11 -18.93 -7.56 -1.27
C TYR A 11 -19.30 -8.71 -0.30
N GLY A 12 -20.14 -9.63 -0.79
CA GLY A 12 -20.75 -10.65 0.06
C GLY A 12 -21.65 -10.01 1.12
N GLN A 13 -21.32 -10.22 2.40
CA GLN A 13 -22.02 -9.63 3.55
C GLN A 13 -21.39 -8.32 4.03
N HIS A 14 -20.28 -7.90 3.43
CA HIS A 14 -19.48 -6.77 3.90
C HIS A 14 -19.63 -5.57 2.98
N THR A 15 -19.66 -4.36 3.55
CA THR A 15 -19.67 -3.12 2.77
C THR A 15 -18.24 -2.62 2.59
N VAL A 16 -17.79 -2.55 1.35
CA VAL A 16 -16.47 -2.00 1.01
C VAL A 16 -16.60 -0.54 0.63
N THR A 17 -15.80 0.31 1.27
CA THR A 17 -15.68 1.73 0.96
C THR A 17 -14.28 2.03 0.45
N LEU A 18 -14.22 2.73 -0.69
CA LEU A 18 -13.00 3.23 -1.31
C LEU A 18 -13.03 4.75 -1.29
N GLU A 19 -12.02 5.37 -0.70
CA GLU A 19 -11.87 6.82 -0.64
C GLU A 19 -10.53 7.27 -1.24
N THR A 20 -10.56 8.33 -2.04
CA THR A 20 -9.36 8.96 -2.61
C THR A 20 -9.48 10.48 -2.67
N GLY A 21 -8.36 11.17 -2.92
CA GLY A 21 -8.32 12.63 -3.14
C GLY A 21 -8.13 13.49 -1.89
N MET A 22 -8.35 12.94 -0.69
CA MET A 22 -8.12 13.66 0.57
C MET A 22 -6.70 13.46 1.11
N MET A 23 -6.24 12.21 1.21
CA MET A 23 -4.97 11.85 1.87
C MET A 23 -3.83 11.58 0.87
N ALA A 24 -2.59 11.84 1.31
CA ALA A 24 -1.35 11.58 0.57
C ALA A 24 -1.34 12.03 -0.91
N ARG A 25 -1.86 13.23 -1.19
CA ARG A 25 -2.00 13.80 -2.55
C ARG A 25 -0.69 13.99 -3.33
N GLN A 26 0.46 13.87 -2.66
CA GLN A 26 1.78 13.89 -3.29
C GLN A 26 2.16 12.53 -3.91
N ALA A 27 1.53 11.44 -3.48
CA ALA A 27 1.69 10.14 -4.11
C ALA A 27 1.04 10.15 -5.50
N THR A 28 1.49 9.27 -6.38
CA THR A 28 0.89 9.12 -7.72
C THR A 28 -0.55 8.63 -7.62
N ALA A 29 -0.81 7.73 -6.67
CA ALA A 29 -2.15 7.34 -6.27
C ALA A 29 -2.19 7.05 -4.77
N ALA A 30 -3.31 7.36 -4.13
CA ALA A 30 -3.58 7.06 -2.74
C ALA A 30 -5.06 6.67 -2.57
N VAL A 31 -5.33 5.54 -1.94
CA VAL A 31 -6.68 5.04 -1.70
C VAL A 31 -6.77 4.53 -0.26
N MET A 32 -7.77 4.98 0.47
CA MET A 32 -8.20 4.40 1.73
C MET A 32 -9.29 3.38 1.43
N VAL A 33 -9.05 2.13 1.81
CA VAL A 33 -10.00 1.03 1.65
C VAL A 33 -10.47 0.63 3.03
N SER A 34 -11.78 0.66 3.29
CA SER A 34 -12.36 0.11 4.50
C SER A 34 -13.37 -0.97 4.20
N MET A 35 -13.38 -2.00 5.02
CA MET A 35 -14.33 -3.09 5.02
C MET A 35 -14.72 -3.32 6.48
N ASP A 36 -15.94 -2.94 6.82
CA ASP A 36 -16.45 -2.88 8.19
C ASP A 36 -15.48 -2.16 9.13
N ASP A 37 -14.98 -2.82 10.18
CA ASP A 37 -14.09 -2.25 11.20
C ASP A 37 -12.60 -2.26 10.80
N THR A 38 -12.25 -2.84 9.64
CA THR A 38 -10.86 -2.88 9.18
C THR A 38 -10.65 -1.89 8.05
N ALA A 39 -9.68 -0.99 8.24
CA ALA A 39 -9.23 -0.07 7.21
C ALA A 39 -7.78 -0.35 6.77
N VAL A 40 -7.48 0.02 5.54
CA VAL A 40 -6.20 -0.17 4.88
C VAL A 40 -5.93 1.02 4.00
N PHE A 41 -4.90 1.78 4.35
CA PHE A 41 -4.39 2.83 3.47
C PHE A 41 -3.40 2.27 2.44
N VAL A 42 -3.56 2.66 1.18
CA VAL A 42 -2.70 2.19 0.09
C VAL A 42 -2.18 3.38 -0.67
N THR A 43 -0.85 3.45 -0.85
CA THR A 43 -0.20 4.47 -1.68
C THR A 43 0.68 3.84 -2.73
N VAL A 44 0.65 4.42 -3.93
CA VAL A 44 1.50 4.06 -5.05
C VAL A 44 2.25 5.31 -5.49
N VAL A 45 3.55 5.17 -5.69
CA VAL A 45 4.40 6.22 -6.21
C VAL A 45 5.03 5.71 -7.49
N GLY A 46 5.13 6.57 -8.50
CA GLY A 46 5.83 6.34 -9.77
C GLY A 46 6.74 7.53 -10.07
N GLN A 47 8.05 7.34 -10.01
CA GLN A 47 9.07 8.17 -10.61
C GLN A 47 8.84 8.25 -12.12
N LYS A 48 8.98 9.47 -12.63
CA LYS A 48 8.74 9.78 -14.05
C LYS A 48 9.94 9.46 -14.95
N LYS A 49 11.13 9.26 -14.38
CA LYS A 49 12.39 9.00 -15.11
C LYS A 49 13.00 7.68 -14.64
N ALA A 50 13.32 6.79 -15.56
CA ALA A 50 14.13 5.60 -15.27
C ALA A 50 15.54 5.98 -14.81
N LYS A 51 16.13 5.11 -14.00
CA LYS A 51 17.56 5.18 -13.70
C LYS A 51 18.35 4.65 -14.91
N PRO A 52 19.45 5.30 -15.30
CA PRO A 52 20.32 4.79 -16.36
C PRO A 52 20.90 3.42 -15.93
N GLY A 53 20.95 2.46 -16.85
CA GLY A 53 21.50 1.11 -16.61
C GLY A 53 20.60 0.17 -15.79
N GLN A 54 19.30 0.41 -15.74
CA GLN A 54 18.34 -0.45 -15.03
C GLN A 54 17.87 -1.59 -15.95
N ASP A 55 18.40 -2.80 -15.74
CA ASP A 55 18.12 -3.98 -16.59
C ASP A 55 16.92 -4.82 -16.10
N PHE A 56 16.34 -4.49 -14.95
CA PHE A 56 15.22 -5.22 -14.34
C PHE A 56 14.11 -4.29 -13.85
N PHE A 57 12.87 -4.78 -13.81
CA PHE A 57 11.70 -4.05 -13.32
C PHE A 57 11.74 -3.87 -11.78
N PRO A 58 11.96 -2.64 -11.26
CA PRO A 58 12.16 -2.41 -9.84
C PRO A 58 10.82 -2.18 -9.11
N LEU A 59 10.03 -3.25 -9.00
CA LEU A 59 8.83 -3.30 -8.16
C LEU A 59 9.20 -3.74 -6.73
N THR A 60 8.87 -2.91 -5.76
CA THR A 60 9.03 -3.22 -4.33
C THR A 60 7.70 -3.02 -3.62
N VAL A 61 7.09 -4.09 -3.12
CA VAL A 61 5.92 -3.98 -2.25
C VAL A 61 6.36 -4.01 -0.79
N ASN A 62 5.92 -3.03 0.00
CA ASN A 62 6.04 -3.07 1.45
C ASN A 62 4.65 -3.28 2.04
N TYR A 63 4.54 -3.97 3.16
CA TYR A 63 3.31 -4.06 3.92
C TYR A 63 3.68 -3.90 5.39
N GLN A 64 2.91 -3.11 6.13
CA GLN A 64 3.15 -2.84 7.55
C GLN A 64 1.83 -2.94 8.31
N GLU A 65 1.87 -3.52 9.49
CA GLU A 65 0.75 -3.51 10.44
C GLU A 65 1.07 -2.59 11.58
N ARG A 66 0.16 -1.64 11.83
CA ARG A 66 0.31 -0.76 12.97
C ARG A 66 -0.26 -1.40 14.21
N THR A 67 0.50 -1.39 15.28
CA THR A 67 0.07 -1.86 16.61
C THR A 67 -1.12 -1.06 17.14
N TYR A 68 -1.18 0.25 16.81
CA TYR A 68 -2.31 1.10 17.18
C TYR A 68 -3.62 0.67 16.51
N ALA A 69 -3.57 -0.06 15.39
CA ALA A 69 -4.75 -0.65 14.73
C ALA A 69 -5.61 -1.47 15.70
N ALA A 70 -4.92 -2.17 16.59
CA ALA A 70 -5.51 -3.07 17.57
C ALA A 70 -5.62 -2.40 18.95
N GLY A 71 -5.39 -1.08 19.05
CA GLY A 71 -5.36 -0.35 20.31
C GLY A 71 -4.20 -0.75 21.24
N LYS A 72 -3.12 -1.33 20.71
CA LYS A 72 -1.99 -1.84 21.51
C LYS A 72 -0.75 -0.97 21.34
N ILE A 73 0.03 -0.84 22.42
CA ILE A 73 1.35 -0.22 22.40
C ILE A 73 2.40 -1.29 22.06
N PRO A 74 3.37 -1.03 21.17
CA PRO A 74 4.44 -1.99 20.89
C PRO A 74 5.19 -2.40 22.16
N GLY A 75 5.27 -3.71 22.43
CA GLY A 75 5.93 -4.26 23.62
C GLY A 75 7.47 -4.30 23.57
N GLY A 76 8.09 -3.84 22.48
CA GLY A 76 9.55 -3.83 22.32
C GLY A 76 10.23 -2.71 23.13
N PHE A 77 11.55 -2.84 23.35
CA PHE A 77 12.36 -1.87 24.11
C PHE A 77 12.18 -0.41 23.63
N PHE A 78 12.12 -0.21 22.31
CA PHE A 78 11.96 1.11 21.71
C PHE A 78 10.50 1.59 21.62
N ARG A 79 9.52 0.78 22.04
CA ARG A 79 8.07 1.04 21.94
C ARG A 79 7.63 1.56 20.56
N ARG A 80 8.29 1.07 19.52
CA ARG A 80 8.10 1.45 18.12
C ARG A 80 8.11 0.19 17.27
N GLU A 81 7.40 0.24 16.14
CA GLU A 81 7.47 -0.82 15.14
C GLU A 81 8.84 -0.82 14.46
N GLY A 82 9.43 -2.01 14.42
CA GLY A 82 10.79 -2.23 13.92
C GLY A 82 10.82 -2.77 12.51
N ARG A 83 11.60 -3.83 12.32
CA ARG A 83 11.68 -4.55 11.05
C ARG A 83 10.34 -5.26 10.77
N PRO A 84 9.96 -5.42 9.49
CA PRO A 84 8.80 -6.22 9.13
C PRO A 84 8.92 -7.63 9.70
N SER A 85 7.82 -8.10 10.28
CA SER A 85 7.61 -9.48 10.70
C SER A 85 7.53 -10.42 9.50
N GLU A 86 7.59 -11.72 9.77
CA GLU A 86 7.37 -12.75 8.75
C GLU A 86 6.00 -12.61 8.10
N GLY A 87 4.94 -12.40 8.88
CA GLY A 87 3.58 -12.19 8.39
C GLY A 87 3.48 -10.97 7.46
N GLU A 88 4.09 -9.85 7.84
CA GLU A 88 4.11 -8.65 6.99
C GLU A 88 4.87 -8.89 5.67
N THR A 89 5.96 -9.65 5.73
CA THR A 89 6.75 -10.01 4.55
C THR A 89 5.99 -10.96 3.62
N LEU A 90 5.26 -11.93 4.17
CA LEU A 90 4.42 -12.86 3.41
C LEU A 90 3.26 -12.13 2.71
N ILE A 91 2.59 -11.21 3.41
CA ILE A 91 1.51 -10.42 2.83
C ILE A 91 2.05 -9.48 1.74
N ALA A 92 3.20 -8.85 1.94
CA ALA A 92 3.85 -8.06 0.90
C ALA A 92 4.10 -8.88 -0.37
N ARG A 93 4.58 -10.12 -0.24
CA ARG A 93 4.79 -11.06 -1.36
C ARG A 93 3.48 -11.48 -2.01
N LEU A 94 2.42 -11.69 -1.23
CA LEU A 94 1.09 -12.04 -1.72
C LEU A 94 0.52 -10.93 -2.61
N ILE A 95 0.84 -9.67 -2.33
CA ILE A 95 0.44 -8.51 -3.15
C ILE A 95 1.35 -8.36 -4.37
N ASP A 96 2.68 -8.53 -4.23
CA ASP A 96 3.65 -8.36 -5.33
C ASP A 96 3.40 -9.36 -6.47
N ARG A 97 3.26 -10.65 -6.13
CA ARG A 97 3.10 -11.75 -7.11
C ARG A 97 2.02 -11.53 -8.17
N PRO A 98 0.77 -11.17 -7.83
CA PRO A 98 -0.27 -10.95 -8.83
C PRO A 98 -0.14 -9.61 -9.57
N VAL A 99 0.50 -8.60 -8.97
CA VAL A 99 0.61 -7.26 -9.57
C VAL A 99 1.77 -7.19 -10.57
N ARG A 100 2.88 -7.89 -10.31
CA ARG A 100 4.08 -7.90 -11.16
C ARG A 100 3.85 -8.31 -12.62
N PRO A 101 3.07 -9.36 -12.95
CA PRO A 101 2.84 -9.73 -14.35
C PRO A 101 1.87 -8.80 -15.09
N LEU A 102 1.19 -7.87 -14.41
CA LEU A 102 0.26 -6.93 -15.04
C LEU A 102 0.97 -5.75 -15.73
N PHE A 103 2.29 -5.61 -15.56
CA PHE A 103 3.06 -4.59 -16.27
C PHE A 103 3.46 -5.08 -17.66
N PRO A 104 3.45 -4.20 -18.67
CA PRO A 104 3.90 -4.56 -20.01
C PRO A 104 5.35 -5.09 -20.01
N GLU A 105 5.65 -6.01 -20.92
CA GLU A 105 7.03 -6.47 -21.13
C GLU A 105 7.94 -5.31 -21.56
N GLY A 106 9.19 -5.31 -21.06
CA GLY A 106 10.12 -4.21 -21.32
C GLY A 106 9.78 -2.90 -20.61
N PHE A 107 8.79 -2.89 -19.70
CA PHE A 107 8.47 -1.74 -18.88
C PHE A 107 9.53 -1.52 -17.78
N VAL A 108 10.72 -1.05 -18.18
CA VAL A 108 11.80 -0.60 -17.28
C VAL A 108 11.62 0.87 -16.86
N ASN A 109 10.67 1.57 -17.48
CA ASN A 109 10.48 3.02 -17.36
C ASN A 109 9.19 3.35 -16.61
N ARG A 110 9.25 3.27 -15.28
CA ARG A 110 8.54 4.07 -14.26
C ARG A 110 8.71 3.34 -12.94
N SER A 111 9.92 3.45 -12.41
CA SER A 111 10.23 3.15 -11.02
C SER A 111 9.15 3.74 -10.11
N SER A 112 8.61 3.04 -9.13
CA SER A 112 8.98 3.31 -7.74
C SER A 112 8.67 2.06 -6.96
N GLY A 113 9.28 1.96 -5.78
CA GLY A 113 8.74 1.10 -4.75
C GLY A 113 7.24 1.39 -4.59
N TYR A 114 6.44 0.36 -4.80
CA TYR A 114 5.10 0.22 -4.30
C TYR A 114 5.18 0.23 -2.77
N ARG A 115 5.34 1.42 -2.20
CA ARG A 115 5.28 1.56 -0.75
C ARG A 115 3.82 1.49 -0.34
N HIS A 116 3.30 0.28 -0.27
CA HIS A 116 2.02 -0.02 0.33
C HIS A 116 2.18 0.11 1.86
N ARG A 117 2.10 1.33 2.38
CA ARG A 117 1.93 1.52 3.82
C ARG A 117 0.48 1.19 4.17
N ARG A 118 0.18 -0.10 4.35
CA ARG A 118 -1.03 -0.47 5.09
C ARG A 118 -0.90 0.20 6.46
N PHE A 119 -1.90 0.99 6.78
CA PHE A 119 -2.26 1.30 8.14
C PHE A 119 -3.46 0.41 8.38
N ARG A 120 -3.27 -0.67 9.14
CA ARG A 120 -4.40 -1.24 9.87
C ARG A 120 -4.68 -0.29 11.03
#